data_AF-A0A176S155-F1
#
_entry.id   AF-A0A176S155-F1
#
_cell.length_a   1.000
_cell.length_b   1.000
_cell.length_c   1.000
_cell.angle_alpha   90.00
_cell.angle_beta   90.00
_cell.angle_gamma   90.00
#
_symmetry.space_group_name_H-M   'P 1'
#
loop_
_entity.id
_entity.type
_entity.pdbx_description
1 polymer ?
#
loop_
_entity_poly.entity_id
_entity_poly.type
_entity_poly.pdbx_seq_one_letter_code
_entity_poly.pdbx_strand_id
1 'polypeptide(L)'
;MNDITKRVLKPIINELSSIFNNLNINKIKAKKGRKIEWLEFTFDAEKRIHSKRQPQMADISKSRQYISREKTPKWLEERTYEKQTQNEYDPQLEKEREAFLKQLQVDWEE
;
A
#
# COMPACT_ATOMS: atom_id res chain seq x y z
N MET A 1 -24.92 19.11 -52.80
CA MET A 1 -24.18 17.85 -52.54
C MET A 1 -23.00 18.19 -51.65
N ASN A 2 -23.02 17.78 -50.38
CA ASN A 2 -22.06 18.25 -49.39
C ASN A 2 -20.71 17.55 -49.53
N ASP A 3 -19.61 18.31 -49.55
CA ASP A 3 -18.27 17.75 -49.60
C ASP A 3 -17.88 17.15 -48.24
N ILE A 4 -17.96 15.81 -48.17
CA ILE A 4 -17.59 15.03 -46.98
C ILE A 4 -16.13 15.27 -46.57
N THR A 5 -15.24 15.53 -47.52
CA THR A 5 -13.83 15.77 -47.23
C THR A 5 -13.68 17.06 -46.41
N LYS A 6 -14.40 18.12 -46.81
CA LYS A 6 -14.34 19.41 -46.12
C LYS A 6 -15.07 19.43 -44.79
N ARG A 7 -16.23 18.76 -44.70
CA ARG A 7 -17.12 18.88 -43.53
C ARG A 7 -16.98 17.79 -42.48
N VAL A 8 -16.38 16.66 -42.83
CA VAL A 8 -16.27 15.50 -41.93
C VAL A 8 -14.81 15.09 -41.78
N LEU A 9 -14.12 14.77 -42.88
CA LEU A 9 -12.77 14.20 -42.79
C LEU A 9 -11.74 15.21 -42.27
N LYS A 10 -11.76 16.46 -42.75
CA LYS A 10 -10.84 17.51 -42.26
C LYS A 10 -11.02 17.82 -40.76
N PRO A 11 -12.25 18.06 -40.26
CA PRO A 11 -12.48 18.23 -38.83
C PRO A 11 -11.97 17.04 -37.99
N ILE A 12 -12.25 15.81 -38.42
CA ILE A 12 -11.79 14.60 -37.73
C ILE A 12 -10.26 14.57 -37.65
N ILE A 13 -9.55 14.84 -38.74
CA ILE A 13 -8.08 14.86 -38.75
C ILE A 13 -7.55 15.92 -37.77
N ASN A 14 -8.15 17.12 -37.76
CA ASN A 14 -7.72 18.19 -36.87
C ASN A 14 -7.89 17.80 -35.40
N GLU A 15 -9.05 17.24 -35.02
CA GLU A 15 -9.35 16.85 -33.64
C GLU A 15 -8.53 15.65 -33.17
N LEU A 16 -8.34 14.65 -34.04
CA LEU A 16 -7.66 13.40 -33.69
C LEU A 16 -6.14 13.45 -33.87
N SER A 17 -5.61 14.50 -34.49
CA SER A 17 -4.16 14.67 -34.70
C SER A 17 -3.34 14.67 -33.41
N SER A 18 -3.94 15.08 -32.29
CA SER A 18 -3.28 15.08 -30.98
C SER A 18 -3.23 13.70 -30.31
N ILE A 19 -4.10 12.78 -30.72
CA ILE A 19 -4.23 11.44 -30.12
C ILE A 19 -3.52 10.41 -30.98
N PHE A 20 -3.77 10.44 -32.29
CA PHE A 20 -3.25 9.47 -33.24
C PHE A 20 -2.06 10.08 -33.99
N ASN A 21 -0.87 9.53 -33.73
CA ASN A 21 0.33 9.92 -34.46
C ASN A 21 0.18 9.53 -35.93
N ASN A 22 0.49 10.48 -36.82
CA ASN A 22 0.53 10.27 -38.26
C ASN A 22 -0.80 9.76 -38.87
N LEU A 23 -1.94 10.18 -38.30
CA LEU A 23 -3.28 9.83 -38.77
C LEU A 23 -3.55 10.36 -40.19
N ASN A 24 -3.81 9.45 -41.13
CA ASN A 24 -4.26 9.75 -42.48
C ASN A 24 -5.58 9.03 -42.78
N ILE A 25 -6.48 9.74 -43.47
CA ILE A 25 -7.78 9.20 -43.87
C ILE A 25 -7.89 9.28 -45.39
N ASN A 26 -7.89 8.12 -46.03
CA ASN A 26 -8.01 7.98 -47.47
C ASN A 26 -9.45 7.63 -47.84
N LYS A 27 -9.93 8.24 -48.93
CA LYS A 27 -11.26 7.98 -49.48
C LYS A 27 -11.11 7.22 -50.79
N ILE A 28 -11.32 5.90 -50.74
CA ILE A 28 -11.22 5.05 -51.92
C ILE A 28 -12.54 5.10 -52.68
N LYS A 29 -12.45 5.42 -53.97
CA LYS A 29 -13.61 5.52 -54.87
C LYS A 29 -13.84 4.18 -55.54
N ALA A 30 -15.12 3.88 -55.80
CA ALA A 30 -15.50 2.70 -56.54
C ALA A 30 -14.84 2.67 -57.91
N LYS A 31 -14.46 1.46 -58.40
CA LYS A 31 -13.86 1.28 -59.72
C LYS A 31 -14.67 1.93 -60.85
N LYS A 32 -16.00 1.99 -60.72
CA LYS A 32 -16.90 2.64 -61.67
C LYS A 32 -17.77 3.70 -60.99
N GLY A 33 -17.69 4.92 -61.49
CA GLY A 33 -18.50 6.06 -61.05
C GLY A 33 -17.81 6.98 -60.03
N ARG A 34 -18.60 7.84 -59.37
CA ARG A 34 -18.13 8.84 -58.39
C ARG A 34 -18.59 8.52 -56.97
N LYS A 35 -18.78 7.24 -56.67
CA LYS A 35 -19.18 6.75 -55.34
C LYS A 35 -17.94 6.43 -54.52
N ILE A 36 -18.05 6.61 -53.21
CA ILE A 36 -17.05 6.14 -52.24
C ILE A 36 -17.32 4.66 -52.04
N GLU A 37 -16.30 3.83 -52.15
CA GLU A 37 -16.41 2.38 -51.89
C GLU A 37 -16.13 2.11 -50.41
N TRP A 38 -14.98 2.59 -49.91
CA TRP A 38 -14.62 2.53 -48.50
C TRP A 38 -13.70 3.68 -48.07
N LEU A 39 -13.51 3.79 -46.76
CA LEU A 39 -12.54 4.68 -46.13
C LEU A 39 -11.42 3.83 -45.55
N GLU A 40 -10.19 4.26 -45.76
CA GLU A 40 -9.00 3.64 -45.19
C GLU A 40 -8.41 4.61 -44.17
N PHE A 41 -8.14 4.10 -42.96
CA PHE A 41 -7.53 4.84 -41.87
C PHE A 41 -6.16 4.24 -41.61
N THR A 42 -5.12 5.07 -41.68
CA THR A 42 -3.75 4.67 -41.34
C THR A 42 -3.22 5.59 -40.26
N PHE A 43 -2.58 5.01 -39.24
CA PHE A 43 -1.98 5.75 -38.14
C PHE A 43 -0.90 4.89 -37.50
N ASP A 44 0.07 5.54 -36.86
CA ASP A 44 1.13 4.84 -36.14
C ASP A 44 0.65 4.42 -34.75
N ALA A 45 1.13 3.27 -34.29
CA ALA A 45 0.84 2.82 -32.94
C ALA A 45 1.37 3.84 -31.91
N GLU A 46 0.55 4.12 -30.89
CA GLU A 46 0.94 5.03 -29.82
C GLU A 46 2.20 4.52 -29.11
N LYS A 47 3.24 5.35 -29.05
CA LYS A 47 4.44 5.02 -28.29
C LYS A 47 4.09 5.13 -26.81
N ARG A 48 3.82 3.98 -26.19
CA ARG A 48 3.56 3.88 -24.76
C ARG A 48 4.83 4.28 -23.99
N ILE A 49 4.94 5.57 -23.63
CA ILE A 49 6.07 6.12 -22.85
C ILE A 49 6.19 5.41 -21.50
N HIS A 50 5.07 4.85 -21.03
CA HIS A 50 5.00 3.96 -19.88
C HIS A 50 4.55 2.56 -20.30
N SER A 51 5.40 1.79 -20.98
CA SER A 51 5.46 0.39 -20.56
C SER A 51 5.78 0.46 -19.06
N LYS A 52 4.96 -0.19 -18.21
CA LYS A 52 5.35 -0.33 -16.81
C LYS A 52 6.66 -1.08 -16.82
N ARG A 53 7.78 -0.36 -16.80
CA ARG A 53 9.07 -0.92 -16.45
C ARG A 53 8.78 -1.57 -15.10
N GLN A 54 8.76 -2.89 -15.09
CA GLN A 54 8.88 -3.60 -13.83
C GLN A 54 10.09 -2.95 -13.14
N PRO A 55 9.96 -2.47 -11.89
CA PRO A 55 11.14 -2.05 -11.18
C PRO A 55 12.11 -3.22 -11.30
N GLN A 56 13.25 -3.02 -11.97
CA GLN A 56 14.33 -3.98 -11.86
C GLN A 56 14.56 -4.08 -10.37
N MET A 57 14.28 -5.26 -9.80
CA MET A 57 14.57 -5.50 -8.40
C MET A 57 16.07 -5.30 -8.31
N ALA A 58 16.52 -4.11 -7.91
CA ALA A 58 17.91 -3.89 -7.59
C ALA A 58 18.19 -4.95 -6.54
N ASP A 59 19.06 -5.90 -6.86
CA ASP A 59 19.32 -7.06 -6.04
C ASP A 59 19.48 -6.61 -4.61
N ILE A 60 18.43 -6.85 -3.81
CA ILE A 60 18.39 -6.52 -2.40
C ILE A 60 19.30 -7.57 -1.77
N SER A 61 20.61 -7.34 -1.90
CA SER A 61 21.67 -8.04 -1.18
C SER A 61 21.54 -7.83 0.34
N LYS A 62 20.58 -7.01 0.79
CA LYS A 62 20.15 -7.00 2.17
C LYS A 62 19.35 -8.27 2.43
N SER A 63 20.02 -9.26 3.00
CA SER A 63 19.33 -10.33 3.71
C SER A 63 18.27 -9.67 4.58
N ARG A 64 17.00 -10.05 4.40
CA ARG A 64 15.97 -9.73 5.37
C ARG A 64 16.39 -10.45 6.64
N GLN A 65 17.21 -9.79 7.47
CA GLN A 65 17.49 -10.25 8.82
C GLN A 65 16.10 -10.44 9.45
N TYR A 66 15.83 -11.69 9.80
CA TYR A 66 14.57 -12.10 10.39
C TYR A 66 14.46 -11.40 11.74
N ILE A 67 13.85 -10.22 11.74
CA ILE A 67 13.49 -9.53 12.99
C ILE A 67 12.34 -10.35 13.58
N SER A 68 12.56 -10.92 14.75
CA SER A 68 11.54 -11.65 15.49
C SER A 68 10.31 -10.76 15.65
N ARG A 69 9.16 -11.24 15.18
CA ARG A 69 7.86 -10.53 15.30
C ARG A 69 7.25 -10.72 16.68
N GLU A 70 8.07 -11.01 17.68
CA GLU A 70 7.62 -11.21 19.04
C GLU A 70 7.10 -9.88 19.55
N LYS A 71 5.79 -9.82 19.83
CA LYS A 71 5.16 -8.66 20.46
C LYS A 71 5.43 -8.64 21.95
N THR A 72 6.63 -9.02 22.37
CA THR A 72 7.02 -8.97 23.77
C THR A 72 7.03 -7.50 24.15
N PRO A 73 6.11 -7.07 25.03
CA PRO A 73 5.92 -5.65 25.26
C PRO A 73 7.07 -5.13 26.15
N LYS A 74 7.61 -3.94 25.84
CA LYS A 74 8.82 -3.38 26.48
C LYS A 74 8.76 -3.28 28.01
N TRP A 75 7.55 -3.20 28.59
CA TRP A 75 7.35 -3.21 30.03
C TRP A 75 7.81 -4.52 30.71
N LEU A 76 8.03 -5.59 29.95
CA LEU A 76 8.64 -6.83 30.44
C LEU A 76 10.17 -6.71 30.63
N GLU A 77 10.86 -5.90 29.82
CA GLU A 77 12.29 -5.61 29.97
C GLU A 77 12.52 -4.52 31.04
N GLU A 78 11.60 -3.56 31.13
CA GLU A 78 11.66 -2.41 32.04
C GLU A 78 10.98 -2.69 33.39
N ARG A 79 11.09 -3.91 33.92
CA ARG A 79 10.58 -4.27 35.26
C ARG A 79 11.36 -3.52 36.34
N THR A 80 10.94 -2.30 36.64
CA THR A 80 11.53 -1.44 37.68
C THR A 80 11.08 -1.78 39.11
N TYR A 81 10.34 -2.87 39.29
CA TYR A 81 9.79 -3.30 40.58
C TYR A 81 10.72 -4.18 41.42
N GLU A 82 11.94 -4.48 40.97
CA GLU A 82 13.01 -4.95 41.85
C GLU A 82 13.68 -3.79 42.62
N LYS A 83 12.96 -2.68 42.84
CA LYS A 83 13.36 -1.70 43.85
C LYS A 83 13.17 -2.35 45.21
N GLN A 84 14.31 -2.76 45.78
CA GLN A 84 14.48 -3.20 47.16
C GLN A 84 13.48 -2.48 48.07
N THR A 85 12.51 -3.21 48.61
CA THR A 85 11.69 -2.71 49.70
C THR A 85 12.66 -2.36 50.82
N GLN A 86 12.81 -1.08 51.15
CA GLN A 86 13.45 -0.73 52.40
C GLN A 86 12.58 -1.35 53.48
N ASN A 87 13.08 -2.42 54.12
CA ASN A 87 12.41 -3.07 55.24
C ASN A 87 12.53 -2.10 56.42
N GLU A 88 11.67 -1.08 56.42
CA GLU A 88 11.53 -0.16 57.54
C GLU A 88 10.88 -0.95 58.67
N TYR A 89 11.67 -1.24 59.70
CA TYR A 89 11.23 -2.04 60.84
C TYR A 89 10.28 -1.19 61.69
N ASP A 90 8.98 -1.48 61.60
CA ASP A 90 7.95 -0.87 62.44
C ASP A 90 7.72 -1.75 63.69
N PRO A 91 8.12 -1.31 64.91
CA PRO A 91 7.94 -2.07 66.14
C PRO A 91 6.48 -2.37 66.47
N GLN A 92 5.53 -1.63 65.90
CA GLN A 92 4.11 -1.83 66.10
C GLN A 92 3.59 -3.05 65.32
N LEU A 93 4.08 -3.24 64.08
CA LEU A 93 3.70 -4.34 63.22
C LEU A 93 4.10 -5.71 63.79
N GLU A 94 5.28 -5.81 64.41
CA GLU A 94 5.74 -7.08 64.99
C GLU A 94 4.90 -7.48 66.21
N LYS A 95 4.45 -6.51 67.02
CA LYS A 95 3.53 -6.79 68.14
C LYS A 95 2.18 -7.30 67.66
N GLU A 96 1.63 -6.71 66.60
CA GLU A 96 0.38 -7.16 66.00
C GLU A 96 0.52 -8.57 65.42
N ARG A 97 1.67 -8.86 64.79
CA ARG A 97 1.99 -10.18 64.26
C ARG A 97 2.10 -11.23 65.37
N GLU A 98 2.75 -10.92 66.49
CA GLU A 98 2.83 -11.82 67.64
C GLU A 98 1.46 -12.08 68.28
N ALA A 99 0.63 -11.05 68.42
CA ALA A 99 -0.73 -11.19 68.94
C ALA A 99 -1.59 -12.08 68.02
N PHE A 100 -1.46 -11.90 66.71
CA PHE A 100 -2.15 -12.71 65.71
C PHE A 100 -1.74 -14.19 65.74
N LEU A 101 -0.43 -14.47 65.86
CA LEU A 101 0.06 -15.84 65.99
C LEU A 101 -0.43 -16.53 67.27
N LYS A 102 -0.50 -15.80 68.39
CA LYS A 102 -1.09 -16.31 69.64
C LYS A 102 -2.57 -16.63 69.48
N GLN A 103 -3.33 -15.75 68.83
CA GLN A 103 -4.75 -15.99 68.55
C GLN A 103 -4.93 -17.24 67.67
N LEU A 104 -4.16 -17.37 66.59
CA LEU A 104 -4.20 -18.58 65.75
C LEU A 104 -3.93 -19.83 66.58
N GLN A 105 -2.90 -19.83 67.43
CA GLN A 105 -2.59 -21.01 68.24
C GLN A 105 -3.74 -21.38 69.18
N VAL A 106 -4.42 -20.40 69.79
CA VAL A 106 -5.62 -20.64 70.59
C VAL A 106 -6.75 -21.23 69.75
N ASP A 107 -7.04 -20.65 68.58
CA ASP A 107 -8.08 -21.12 67.65
C ASP A 107 -7.79 -22.54 67.08
N TRP A 108 -6.54 -22.99 67.10
CA TRP A 108 -6.15 -24.34 66.67
C TRP A 108 -6.17 -25.38 67.81
N GLU A 109 -6.12 -24.94 69.07
CA GLU A 109 -6.15 -25.81 70.25
C GLU A 109 -7.58 -25.99 70.83
N GLU A 110 -8.54 -25.15 70.41
CA GLU A 110 -9.99 -25.22 70.72
C GLU A 110 -10.77 -26.10 69.71
#